data_AF-A0A090S309-F1
#
_entry.id   AF-A0A090S309-F1
#
_cell.length_a   1.000
_cell.length_b   1.000
_cell.length_c   1.000
_cell.angle_alpha   90.00
_cell.angle_beta   90.00
_cell.angle_gamma   90.00
#
_symmetry.space_group_name_H-M   'P 1'
#
loop_
_entity.id
_entity.type
_entity.pdbx_description
1 polymer ?
#
loop_
_entity_poly.entity_id
_entity_poly.type
_entity_poly.pdbx_seq_one_letter_code
_entity_poly.pdbx_strand_id
1 'polypeptide(L)' 'MTAQEISMDQAEYNQLLDDLLQAAQDYDQQALREIMLQAPTGFVPTDGIGDLVWAQARFNKSQTN' A
#
# COMPACT_ATOMS: atom_id res chain seq x y z
N MET A 1 8.93 -11.48 22.65
CA MET A 1 8.26 -10.72 21.57
C MET A 1 6.77 -11.00 21.70
N THR A 2 6.01 -10.06 22.23
CA THR A 2 4.54 -10.14 22.35
C THR A 2 3.92 -9.45 21.15
N ALA A 3 2.85 -10.01 20.58
CA ALA A 3 2.07 -9.34 19.55
C ALA A 3 1.47 -8.06 20.17
N GLN A 4 1.79 -6.89 19.60
CA GLN A 4 1.13 -5.64 19.93
C GLN A 4 -0.11 -5.54 19.04
N GLU A 5 -1.21 -6.10 19.54
CA GLU A 5 -2.51 -5.93 18.91
C GLU A 5 -3.00 -4.51 19.19
N ILE A 6 -3.23 -3.75 18.13
CA ILE A 6 -3.86 -2.44 18.20
C ILE A 6 -5.34 -2.67 17.96
N SER A 7 -6.16 -2.46 18.99
CA SER A 7 -7.62 -2.47 18.85
C SER A 7 -8.06 -1.12 18.31
N MET A 8 -8.63 -1.11 17.11
CA MET A 8 -9.27 0.07 16.50
C MET A 8 -10.79 0.00 16.74
N ASP A 9 -11.45 1.15 16.85
CA ASP A 9 -12.91 1.19 16.95
C ASP A 9 -13.54 0.67 15.65
N GLN A 10 -14.67 -0.04 15.74
CA GLN A 10 -15.32 -0.64 14.58
C GLN A 10 -15.75 0.42 13.55
N ALA A 11 -16.14 1.61 14.00
CA ALA A 11 -16.51 2.70 13.10
C ALA A 11 -15.29 3.23 12.33
N GLU A 12 -14.15 3.41 13.02
CA GLU A 12 -12.90 3.86 12.40
C GLU A 12 -12.36 2.81 11.42
N TYR A 13 -12.49 1.52 11.74
CA TYR A 13 -12.07 0.43 10.85
C TYR A 13 -12.89 0.39 9.56
N ASN A 14 -14.21 0.54 9.65
CA ASN A 14 -15.07 0.57 8.45
C ASN A 14 -14.76 1.79 7.58
N GLN A 15 -14.57 2.97 8.18
CA GLN A 15 -14.20 4.17 7.44
C GLN A 15 -12.86 3.99 6.71
N LEU A 16 -11.87 3.40 7.39
CA LEU A 16 -10.57 3.11 6.80
C LEU A 16 -10.69 2.18 5.58
N LEU A 17 -11.55 1.15 5.66
CA LEU A 17 -11.79 0.23 4.55
C LEU A 17 -12.47 0.92 3.37
N ASP A 18 -13.45 1.77 3.62
CA ASP A 18 -14.15 2.52 2.58
C ASP A 18 -13.18 3.47 1.84
N ASP A 19 -12.34 4.19 2.58
CA ASP A 19 -11.33 5.10 2.01
C ASP A 19 -10.29 4.33 1.18
N LEU A 20 -9.86 3.16 1.66
CA LEU A 20 -8.90 2.31 0.96
C LEU A 20 -9.51 1.71 -0.32
N LEU A 21 -10.77 1.29 -0.27
CA LEU A 21 -11.51 0.80 -1.42
C LEU A 21 -11.68 1.89 -2.48
N GLN A 22 -12.03 3.10 -2.06
CA GLN A 22 -12.19 4.25 -2.96
C GLN A 22 -10.86 4.58 -3.66
N ALA A 23 -9.76 4.71 -2.91
CA ALA A 23 -8.44 4.97 -3.48
C ALA A 23 -7.99 3.87 -4.47
N ALA A 24 -8.32 2.61 -4.19
CA ALA A 24 -8.03 1.50 -5.09
C ALA A 24 -8.88 1.55 -6.38
N GLN A 25 -10.16 1.92 -6.28
CA GLN A 25 -11.05 2.09 -7.43
C GLN A 25 -10.61 3.25 -8.34
N ASP A 26 -10.10 4.33 -7.75
CA ASP A 26 -9.60 5.49 -8.46
C ASP A 26 -8.17 5.28 -9.02
N TYR A 27 -7.58 4.11 -8.80
CA TYR A 27 -6.19 3.78 -9.15
C TYR A 27 -5.15 4.74 -8.56
N ASP A 28 -5.49 5.44 -7.47
CA ASP A 28 -4.61 6.38 -6.79
C ASP A 28 -3.73 5.64 -5.76
N GLN A 29 -2.60 5.13 -6.25
CA GLN A 29 -1.65 4.40 -5.43
C GLN A 29 -0.93 5.30 -4.41
N GLN A 30 -0.89 6.63 -4.63
CA GLN A 30 -0.33 7.57 -3.66
C GLN A 30 -1.26 7.72 -2.46
N ALA A 31 -2.54 7.99 -2.70
CA ALA A 31 -3.54 8.08 -1.65
C ALA A 31 -3.64 6.78 -0.86
N LEU A 32 -3.63 5.62 -1.53
CA LEU A 32 -3.67 4.32 -0.86
C LEU A 32 -2.46 4.11 0.07
N ARG A 33 -1.26 4.52 -0.36
CA ARG A 33 -0.05 4.47 0.46
C ARG A 33 -0.14 5.37 1.69
N GLU A 34 -0.64 6.60 1.51
CA GLU A 34 -0.82 7.54 2.62
C GLU A 34 -1.81 6.99 3.65
N ILE A 35 -2.96 6.46 3.21
CA ILE A 35 -3.96 5.83 4.08
C ILE A 35 -3.34 4.67 4.87
N MET A 36 -2.56 3.79 4.21
CA MET A 36 -1.91 2.66 4.89
C MET A 36 -0.79 3.09 5.87
N LEU A 37 -0.10 4.20 5.59
CA LEU A 37 0.93 4.77 6.48
C LEU A 37 0.33 5.44 7.72
N GLN A 38 -0.82 6.10 7.57
CA GLN A 38 -1.55 6.72 8.68
C GLN A 38 -2.24 5.66 9.54
N ALA A 39 -2.71 4.58 8.92
CA ALA A 39 -3.33 3.48 9.64
C ALA A 39 -2.29 2.72 10.49
N PRO A 40 -2.65 2.29 11.71
CA PRO A 40 -1.78 1.50 12.59
C PRO A 40 -1.68 0.02 12.14
N THR A 41 -1.62 -0.21 10.83
CA THR A 41 -1.58 -1.55 10.20
C THR A 41 -0.18 -2.15 10.17
N GLY A 42 0.83 -1.43 10.68
CA GLY A 42 2.22 -1.86 10.62
C GLY A 42 2.79 -1.84 9.20
N PHE A 43 2.18 -1.09 8.28
CA PHE A 43 2.67 -0.92 6.93
C PHE A 43 3.94 -0.07 6.93
N VAL A 44 5.10 -0.73 6.82
CA VAL A 44 6.41 -0.08 6.71
C VAL A 44 6.92 -0.29 5.29
N PRO A 45 6.66 0.63 4.35
CA PRO A 45 7.12 0.46 2.98
C PRO A 45 8.63 0.65 2.92
N THR A 46 9.37 -0.44 2.72
CA THR A 46 10.82 -0.42 2.47
C THR A 46 11.16 0.04 1.05
N ASP A 47 10.16 0.13 0.17
CA ASP A 47 10.32 0.43 -1.26
C ASP A 47 9.44 1.61 -1.73
N GLY A 48 9.79 2.19 -2.87
CA GLY A 48 8.96 3.17 -3.59
C GLY A 48 7.71 2.50 -4.20
N ILE A 49 6.75 3.30 -4.67
CA ILE A 49 5.74 2.76 -5.60
C ILE A 49 6.49 2.48 -6.89
N GLY A 50 6.76 1.21 -7.16
CA GLY A 50 7.48 0.76 -8.35
C GLY A 50 6.54 0.69 -9.54
N ASP A 51 6.81 1.48 -10.57
CA ASP A 51 6.10 1.35 -11.85
C ASP A 51 6.44 -0.03 -12.47
N LEU A 52 5.43 -0.91 -12.51
CA LEU A 52 5.56 -2.26 -13.05
C LEU A 52 5.99 -2.26 -14.52
N VAL A 53 5.59 -1.25 -15.29
CA VAL A 53 5.99 -1.10 -16.71
C VAL A 53 7.49 -0.82 -16.79
N TRP A 54 8.00 0.02 -15.89
CA TRP A 54 9.41 0.37 -15.84
C TRP A 54 10.29 -0.76 -15.32
N ALA A 55 9.81 -1.52 -14.32
CA ALA A 55 10.46 -2.74 -13.84
C ALA A 55 10.54 -3.81 -14.93
N GLN A 56 9.45 -4.03 -15.68
CA GLN A 56 9.39 -4.97 -16.80
C GLN A 56 10.35 -4.57 -17.92
N ALA A 57 10.45 -3.28 -18.26
CA ALA A 57 11.37 -2.78 -19.28
C ALA A 57 12.85 -3.01 -18.92
N ARG A 58 13.21 -2.89 -17.63
CA ARG A 58 14.57 -3.18 -17.14
C ARG A 58 14.86 -4.68 -17.17
N PHE A 59 13.91 -5.51 -16.74
CA PHE A 59 14.03 -6.97 -16.79
C PHE A 59 14.24 -7.48 -18.22
N ASN A 60 13.49 -6.96 -19.19
CA ASN A 60 13.63 -7.35 -20.59
C ASN A 60 14.98 -6.90 -21.18
N LYS A 61 15.50 -5.72 -20.82
CA LYS A 61 16.83 -5.26 -21.27
C LYS A 61 17.98 -6.12 -20.72
N SER A 62 17.83 -6.69 -19.52
CA SER A 62 18.85 -7.57 -18.94
C SER A 62 18.88 -8.98 -19.54
N GLN A 63 17.83 -9.42 -20.25
CA GLN A 63 17.81 -10.72 -20.93
C GLN A 63 18.37 -10.70 -22.36
N THR A 64 18.64 -9.51 -22.92
CA THR A 64 19.18 -9.35 -24.28
C THR A 64 20.70 -9.18 -24.33
N ASN A 65 21.45 -9.73 -23.37
CA ASN A 65 22.92 -9.78 -23.39
C ASN A 65 23.43 -11.22 -23.39
#